data_AF-A0A7W1HUE6-F1
#
_entry.id   AF-A0A7W1HUE6-F1
#
_cell.length_a   1.000
_cell.length_b   1.000
_cell.length_c   1.000
_cell.angle_alpha   90.00
_cell.angle_beta   90.00
_cell.angle_gamma   90.00
#
_symmetry.space_group_name_H-M   'P 1'
#
loop_
_entity.id
_entity.type
_entity.pdbx_description
1 polymer ?
#
loop_
_entity_poly.entity_id
_entity_poly.type
_entity_poly.pdbx_seq_one_letter_code
_entity_poly.pdbx_strand_id
1 'polypeptide(L)' 'MLHDTSPEFEKMWHEKWMQKTPQERVKFAFSMFSSARAIIISSMPKNLSEAEQKCYIYERTYGEPLPEDFPV' A
#
# COMPACT_ATOMS: atom_id res chain seq x y z
N MET A 1 7.29 -14.80 13.43
CA MET A 1 6.41 -15.11 12.28
C MET A 1 4.97 -15.09 12.78
N LEU A 2 4.02 -14.72 11.94
CA LEU A 2 2.58 -14.72 12.26
C LEU A 2 2.22 -16.07 12.90
N HIS A 3 1.78 -16.09 14.16
CA HIS A 3 1.43 -17.34 14.86
C HIS A 3 0.18 -18.02 14.27
N ASP A 4 -0.55 -17.31 13.41
CA ASP A 4 -1.77 -17.76 12.75
C ASP A 4 -1.52 -18.54 11.43
N THR A 5 -0.26 -18.83 11.10
CA THR A 5 0.12 -19.59 9.90
C THR A 5 0.80 -20.89 10.32
N SER A 6 0.27 -22.04 9.88
CA SER A 6 0.92 -23.34 10.13
C SER A 6 2.26 -23.46 9.37
N PRO A 7 3.24 -24.23 9.88
CA PRO A 7 4.53 -24.45 9.20
C PRO A 7 4.40 -24.93 7.75
N GLU A 8 3.40 -25.75 7.44
CA GLU A 8 3.15 -26.30 6.11
C GLU A 8 2.78 -25.18 5.11
N PHE A 9 1.90 -24.27 5.53
CA PHE A 9 1.51 -23.10 4.74
C PHE A 9 2.67 -22.13 4.55
N GLU A 10 3.49 -21.91 5.58
CA GLU A 10 4.67 -21.06 5.47
C GLU A 10 5.68 -21.62 4.47
N LYS A 11 5.95 -22.92 4.53
CA LYS A 11 6.82 -23.61 3.57
C LYS A 11 6.29 -23.50 2.14
N MET A 12 5.00 -23.82 1.94
CA MET A 12 4.35 -23.70 0.63
C MET A 12 4.43 -22.27 0.09
N TRP A 13 4.15 -21.27 0.93
CA TRP A 13 4.24 -19.86 0.56
C TRP A 13 5.66 -19.48 0.14
N HIS A 14 6.65 -19.86 0.94
CA HIS A 14 8.07 -19.59 0.66
C HIS A 14 8.50 -20.23 -0.67
N GLU A 15 8.14 -21.49 -0.91
CA GLU A 15 8.45 -22.17 -2.18
C GLU A 15 7.85 -21.44 -3.39
N LYS A 16 6.58 -21.03 -3.30
CA LYS A 16 5.91 -20.24 -4.35
C LYS A 16 6.53 -18.87 -4.53
N TRP A 17 6.97 -18.23 -3.44
CA TRP A 17 7.65 -16.94 -3.49
C TRP A 17 9.02 -17.05 -4.17
N MET A 18 9.75 -18.13 -3.89
CA MET A 18 11.08 -18.36 -4.45
C MET A 18 11.07 -18.65 -5.95
N GLN A 19 9.96 -19.19 -6.47
CA GLN A 19 9.75 -19.41 -7.91
C GLN A 19 9.54 -18.10 -8.70
N LYS A 20 9.29 -16.97 -8.04
CA LYS A 20 9.07 -15.67 -8.71
C LYS A 20 10.39 -14.98 -9.04
N THR A 21 10.42 -14.35 -10.21
CA THR A 21 11.47 -13.41 -10.60
C THR A 21 11.45 -12.17 -9.70
N PRO A 22 12.58 -11.42 -9.59
CA PRO A 22 12.61 -10.16 -8.84
C PRO A 22 11.50 -9.17 -9.26
N GLN A 23 11.21 -9.07 -10.55
CA GLN A 23 10.20 -8.17 -11.10
C GLN A 23 8.78 -8.58 -10.68
N GLU A 24 8.49 -9.88 -10.65
CA GLU A 24 7.20 -10.38 -10.17
C GLU A 24 7.03 -10.17 -8.67
N ARG A 25 8.10 -10.29 -7.88
CA ARG A 25 8.08 -10.00 -6.45
C ARG A 25 7.80 -8.53 -6.19
N VAL A 26 8.45 -7.64 -6.95
CA VAL A 26 8.16 -6.20 -6.94
C VAL A 26 6.70 -5.95 -7.27
N LYS A 27 6.21 -6.46 -8.40
CA LYS A 27 4.80 -6.28 -8.81
C LYS A 27 3.83 -6.79 -7.74
N PHE A 28 4.12 -7.93 -7.11
CA PHE A 28 3.31 -8.49 -6.04
C PHE A 28 3.28 -7.57 -4.82
N ALA A 29 4.45 -7.13 -4.34
CA ALA A 29 4.56 -6.22 -3.21
C ALA A 29 3.81 -4.89 -3.44
N PHE A 30 3.85 -4.36 -4.66
CA PHE A 30 3.17 -3.11 -5.00
C PHE A 30 1.68 -3.28 -5.34
N SER A 31 1.18 -4.49 -5.56
CA SER A 31 -0.19 -4.72 -6.04
C SER A 31 -1.25 -4.25 -5.04
N MET A 32 -1.07 -4.53 -3.75
CA MET A 32 -2.02 -4.06 -2.72
C MET A 32 -1.97 -2.54 -2.58
N PHE A 33 -0.77 -1.94 -2.65
CA PHE A 33 -0.61 -0.49 -2.58
C PHE A 33 -1.24 0.22 -3.78
N SER A 34 -1.08 -0.31 -4.99
CA SER A 34 -1.66 0.28 -6.19
C SER A 34 -3.19 0.23 -6.18
N SER A 35 -3.77 -0.88 -5.71
CA SER A 35 -5.22 -1.00 -5.49
C SER A 35 -5.73 -0.01 -4.45
N ALA A 36 -5.06 0.11 -3.29
CA ALA A 36 -5.43 1.06 -2.25
C ALA A 36 -5.37 2.51 -2.76
N ARG A 37 -4.28 2.87 -3.45
CA ARG A 37 -4.11 4.21 -4.05
C ARG A 37 -5.22 4.54 -5.05
N ALA A 38 -5.62 3.59 -5.89
CA ALA A 38 -6.69 3.78 -6.86
C ALA A 38 -8.05 4.08 -6.17
N ILE A 39 -8.33 3.40 -5.06
CA ILE A 39 -9.54 3.62 -4.26
C ILE A 39 -9.51 5.00 -3.59
N ILE A 40 -8.38 5.39 -3.00
CA ILE A 40 -8.24 6.70 -2.35
C ILE A 40 -8.44 7.83 -3.36
N ILE A 41 -7.82 7.73 -4.53
CA ILE A 41 -7.95 8.75 -5.58
C ILE A 41 -9.39 8.81 -6.09
N SER A 42 -10.06 7.67 -6.25
CA SER A 42 -11.45 7.67 -6.73
C SER A 42 -12.46 8.22 -5.72
N SER A 43 -12.15 8.15 -4.41
CA SER A 43 -12.98 8.73 -3.35
C SER A 43 -12.71 10.22 -3.08
N MET A 44 -11.72 10.80 -3.76
CA MET A 44 -11.26 12.16 -3.49
C MET A 44 -12.30 13.22 -3.89
N PRO A 45 -12.52 14.27 -3.07
CA PRO A 45 -13.32 15.42 -3.46
C PRO A 45 -12.82 16.08 -4.74
N LYS A 46 -13.74 16.61 -5.54
CA LYS A 46 -13.40 17.37 -6.75
C LYS A 46 -12.87 18.76 -6.38
N ASN A 47 -12.01 19.32 -7.22
CA ASN A 47 -11.48 20.70 -7.14
C ASN A 47 -10.53 20.96 -5.96
N LEU A 48 -9.86 19.94 -5.43
CA LEU A 48 -8.75 20.14 -4.48
C LEU A 48 -7.51 20.67 -5.21
N SER A 49 -6.83 21.63 -4.60
CA SER A 49 -5.48 22.02 -4.97
C SER A 49 -4.50 20.86 -4.76
N GLU A 50 -3.32 20.91 -5.39
CA GLU A 50 -2.32 19.85 -5.25
C GLU A 50 -1.93 19.58 -3.79
N ALA A 51 -1.80 20.64 -2.98
CA ALA A 51 -1.48 20.53 -1.57
C ALA A 51 -2.59 19.78 -0.80
N GLU A 52 -3.85 20.13 -1.05
CA GLU A 52 -5.00 19.47 -0.42
C GLU A 52 -5.12 18.01 -0.87
N GLN A 53 -4.79 17.69 -2.13
CA GLN A 53 -4.74 16.30 -2.61
C GLN A 53 -3.67 15.48 -1.87
N LYS A 54 -2.48 16.05 -1.65
CA LYS A 54 -1.40 15.40 -0.90
C LYS A 54 -1.82 15.13 0.54
N CYS A 55 -2.40 16.12 1.23
CA CYS A 55 -2.94 15.94 2.58
C CYS A 55 -4.02 14.86 2.63
N TYR A 56 -4.98 14.88 1.69
CA TYR A 56 -6.05 13.88 1.60
C TYR A 56 -5.50 12.46 1.40
N ILE A 57 -4.54 12.29 0.48
CA ILE A 57 -3.92 10.97 0.24
C ILE A 57 -3.19 10.49 1.49
N TYR A 58 -2.45 11.38 2.16
CA TYR A 58 -1.72 11.04 3.38
C TYR A 58 -2.68 10.56 4.47
N GLU A 59 -3.71 11.37 4.78
CA GLU A 59 -4.68 11.05 5.82
C GLU A 59 -5.41 9.74 5.54
N ARG A 60 -5.79 9.49 4.29
CA ARG A 60 -6.46 8.24 3.90
C ARG A 60 -5.54 7.02 3.94
N THR A 61 -4.24 7.21 3.78
CA THR A 61 -3.24 6.13 3.80
C THR A 61 -2.82 5.77 5.23
N TYR A 62 -2.56 6.77 6.07
CA TYR A 62 -1.99 6.58 7.41
C TYR A 62 -3.01 6.69 8.55
N GLY A 63 -4.19 7.27 8.30
CA GLY A 63 -5.25 7.44 9.30
C GLY A 63 -5.03 8.64 10.23
N GLU A 64 -4.09 9.52 9.89
CA GLU A 64 -3.76 10.73 10.65
C GLU A 64 -3.47 11.90 9.69
N PRO A 65 -3.73 13.16 10.09
CA PRO A 65 -3.48 14.30 9.24
C PRO A 65 -1.98 14.47 8.94
N LEU A 66 -1.66 15.02 7.77
CA LEU A 66 -0.29 15.38 7.43
C LEU A 66 0.24 16.40 8.44
N PRO A 67 1.45 16.23 9.02
CA PRO A 67 2.03 17.20 9.94
C PRO A 67 2.11 18.60 9.35
N GLU A 68 1.84 19.62 10.16
CA GLU A 68 1.82 21.03 9.71
C GLU A 68 3.21 21.52 9.25
N ASP A 69 4.28 20.92 9.73
CA ASP A 69 5.66 21.20 9.37
C ASP A 69 6.14 20.42 8.14
N PHE A 70 5.26 19.61 7.52
CA PHE A 70 5.59 18.86 6.34
C PHE A 70 5.72 19.78 5.12
N PRO A 71 6.82 19.71 4.34
CA PRO A 71 6.98 20.53 3.14
C PRO A 71 6.07 20.01 2.03
N VAL A 72 4.96 20.71 1.75
CA VAL A 72 3.95 20.35 0.74
C VAL A 72 4.24 20.95 -0.64
#